data_AF-A0A2P5M164-F1
#
_entry.id   AF-A0A2P5M164-F1
#
_cell.length_a   1.000
_cell.length_b   1.000
_cell.length_c   1.000
_cell.angle_alpha   90.00
_cell.angle_beta   90.00
_cell.angle_gamma   90.00
#
_symmetry.space_group_name_H-M   'P 1'
#
loop_
_entity.id
_entity.type
_entity.pdbx_description
1 polymer ?
#
loop_
_entity_poly.entity_id
_entity_poly.type
_entity_poly.pdbx_seq_one_letter_code
_entity_poly.pdbx_strand_id
1 'polypeptide(L)' 'MPKPTHPKVIIREIPPKKVAVIKFSGFFNEANWADKTAELKAWLAQKSLTSLSQPRSAGYNPPWTLPFLRRNEIHIERIE' A
#
# COMPACT_ATOMS: atom_id res chain seq x y z
N MET A 1 -19.06 13.70 10.06
CA MET A 1 -17.66 14.14 10.18
C MET A 1 -17.61 15.66 10.19
N PRO A 2 -16.65 16.29 10.88
CA PRO A 2 -16.50 17.75 10.86
C PRO A 2 -16.09 18.24 9.45
N LYS A 3 -16.57 19.43 9.07
CA LYS A 3 -16.22 20.03 7.79
C LYS A 3 -14.77 20.57 7.85
N PRO A 4 -13.90 20.25 6.88
CA PRO A 4 -12.56 20.82 6.83
C PRO A 4 -12.63 22.35 6.75
N THR A 5 -11.86 23.03 7.57
CA THR A 5 -11.75 24.50 7.58
C THR A 5 -10.86 25.02 6.45
N HIS A 6 -9.95 24.19 5.96
CA HIS A 6 -9.01 24.54 4.91
C HIS A 6 -9.50 24.06 3.53
N PRO A 7 -9.57 24.94 2.51
CA PRO A 7 -10.20 24.63 1.22
C PRO A 7 -9.46 23.55 0.40
N LYS A 8 -8.17 23.31 0.69
CA LYS A 8 -7.39 22.23 0.04
C LYS A 8 -7.63 20.83 0.64
N VAL A 9 -8.38 20.72 1.74
CA VAL A 9 -8.64 19.43 2.41
C VAL A 9 -10.02 18.92 1.98
N ILE A 10 -10.04 17.81 1.25
CA ILE A 10 -11.26 17.18 0.77
C ILE A 10 -11.40 15.81 1.44
N ILE A 11 -12.52 15.58 2.10
CA ILE A 11 -12.86 14.26 2.65
C ILE A 11 -13.43 13.43 1.50
N ARG A 12 -12.89 12.23 1.30
CA ARG A 12 -13.38 11.26 0.32
C ARG A 12 -13.76 9.98 1.04
N GLU A 13 -14.94 9.48 0.74
CA GLU A 13 -15.38 8.16 1.18
C GLU A 13 -14.77 7.10 0.25
N ILE A 14 -14.23 6.04 0.86
CA ILE A 14 -13.64 4.91 0.14
C ILE A 14 -14.50 3.69 0.45
N PRO A 15 -15.11 3.02 -0.55
CA PRO A 15 -15.96 1.87 -0.31
C PRO A 15 -15.15 0.68 0.23
N PRO A 16 -15.80 -0.28 0.91
CA PRO A 16 -15.18 -1.52 1.34
C PRO A 16 -14.59 -2.29 0.15
N LYS A 17 -13.37 -2.81 0.30
CA LYS A 17 -12.68 -3.54 -0.76
C LYS A 17 -11.71 -4.58 -0.20
N LYS A 18 -11.48 -5.64 -0.98
CA LYS A 18 -10.47 -6.66 -0.68
C LYS A 18 -9.12 -6.20 -1.24
N VAL A 19 -8.09 -6.27 -0.40
CA VAL A 19 -6.74 -5.79 -0.73
C VAL A 19 -5.75 -6.90 -0.40
N ALA A 20 -4.87 -7.21 -1.34
CA ALA A 20 -3.68 -8.00 -1.06
C ALA A 20 -2.55 -7.08 -0.60
N VAL A 21 -1.82 -7.53 0.42
CA VAL A 21 -0.80 -6.73 1.10
C VAL A 21 0.48 -7.53 1.21
N ILE A 22 1.60 -6.90 0.86
CA ILE A 22 2.94 -7.36 1.21
C ILE A 22 3.57 -6.40 2.22
N LYS A 23 4.13 -6.96 3.30
CA LYS A 23 4.84 -6.22 4.34
C LYS A 23 6.35 -6.40 4.16
N PHE A 24 7.10 -5.32 4.28
CA PHE A 24 8.57 -5.35 4.24
C PHE A 24 9.18 -4.30 5.18
N SER A 25 10.46 -4.47 5.51
CA SER A 25 11.26 -3.52 6.29
C SER A 25 12.33 -2.85 5.43
N GLY A 26 13.03 -1.86 5.98
CA GLY A 26 14.07 -1.10 5.28
C GLY A 26 13.58 0.22 4.69
N PHE A 27 14.27 0.67 3.65
CA PHE A 27 13.99 1.95 3.01
C PHE A 27 12.85 1.84 2.00
N PHE A 28 12.04 2.90 1.92
CA PHE A 28 11.01 3.05 0.89
C PHE A 28 11.61 3.75 -0.33
N ASN A 29 12.25 2.98 -1.22
CA ASN A 29 12.87 3.48 -2.44
C ASN A 29 12.25 2.80 -3.68
N GLU A 30 12.58 3.29 -4.86
CA GLU A 30 11.99 2.80 -6.12
C GLU A 30 12.34 1.33 -6.41
N ALA A 31 13.55 0.88 -6.08
CA ALA A 31 13.95 -0.52 -6.23
C ALA A 31 13.09 -1.46 -5.36
N ASN A 32 13.02 -1.19 -4.05
CA ASN A 32 12.20 -1.97 -3.13
C ASN A 32 10.71 -1.92 -3.51
N TRP A 33 10.24 -0.77 -4.01
CA TRP A 33 8.88 -0.62 -4.51
C TRP A 33 8.61 -1.53 -5.71
N ALA A 34 9.49 -1.53 -6.71
CA ALA A 34 9.36 -2.35 -7.91
C ALA A 34 9.42 -3.85 -7.56
N ASP A 35 10.41 -4.25 -6.75
CA ASP A 35 10.63 -5.63 -6.33
C ASP A 35 9.43 -6.18 -5.55
N LYS A 36 8.98 -5.46 -4.52
CA LYS A 36 7.86 -5.89 -3.67
C LYS A 36 6.51 -5.84 -4.41
N THR A 37 6.37 -4.92 -5.37
CA THR A 37 5.21 -4.91 -6.26
C THR A 37 5.18 -6.14 -7.16
N ALA A 38 6.32 -6.50 -7.77
CA ALA A 38 6.43 -7.68 -8.63
C ALA A 38 6.16 -8.96 -7.83
N GLU A 39 6.72 -9.07 -6.63
CA GLU A 39 6.49 -10.18 -5.69
C GLU A 39 5.00 -10.34 -5.35
N LEU A 40 4.31 -9.24 -5.00
CA LEU A 40 2.88 -9.27 -4.68
C LEU A 40 2.01 -9.65 -5.90
N LYS A 41 2.36 -9.15 -7.09
CA LYS A 41 1.65 -9.51 -8.34
C LYS A 41 1.85 -10.99 -8.69
N ALA A 42 3.05 -11.51 -8.54
CA ALA A 42 3.32 -12.92 -8.76
C ALA A 42 2.54 -13.80 -7.79
N TRP A 43 2.48 -13.41 -6.51
CA TRP A 43 1.67 -14.10 -5.51
C TRP A 43 0.17 -14.08 -5.83
N LEU A 44 -0.36 -12.94 -6.29
CA LEU A 44 -1.76 -12.83 -6.75
C LEU A 44 -2.04 -13.78 -7.91
N ALA A 45 -1.16 -13.83 -8.92
CA ALA A 45 -1.30 -14.71 -10.07
C ALA A 45 -1.29 -16.20 -9.66
N GLN A 46 -0.41 -16.59 -8.73
CA GLN A 46 -0.38 -17.95 -8.17
C GLN A 46 -1.66 -18.36 -7.44
N LYS A 47 -2.41 -17.38 -6.92
CA LYS A 47 -3.69 -17.58 -6.25
C LYS A 47 -4.90 -17.43 -7.18
N SER A 48 -4.67 -17.23 -8.48
CA SER A 48 -5.72 -16.94 -9.47
C SER A 48 -6.55 -15.71 -9.11
N LEU A 49 -5.96 -14.76 -8.37
CA LEU A 49 -6.62 -13.52 -7.97
C LEU A 49 -6.29 -12.42 -8.97
N THR A 50 -7.31 -11.68 -9.43
CA THR A 50 -7.13 -10.58 -10.38
C THR A 50 -6.90 -9.26 -9.64
N SER A 51 -5.83 -8.54 -10.01
CA SER A 51 -5.54 -7.19 -9.51
C SER A 51 -6.42 -6.15 -10.22
N LEU A 52 -7.15 -5.34 -9.46
CA LEU A 52 -8.01 -4.28 -9.99
C LEU A 52 -7.35 -2.89 -10.02
N SER A 53 -6.37 -2.65 -9.15
CA SER A 53 -5.78 -1.32 -8.97
C SER A 53 -4.29 -1.29 -9.21
N GLN A 54 -3.78 -0.08 -9.44
CA GLN A 54 -2.36 0.18 -9.27
C GLN A 54 -1.92 -0.06 -7.81
N PRO A 55 -0.65 -0.43 -7.58
CA PRO A 55 -0.11 -0.59 -6.23
C PRO A 55 -0.11 0.74 -5.48
N ARG A 56 -0.41 0.71 -4.18
CA ARG A 56 -0.35 1.88 -3.29
C ARG A 56 0.59 1.61 -2.12
N SER A 57 1.34 2.63 -1.71
CA SER A 57 2.22 2.58 -0.55
C SER A 57 1.44 2.87 0.73
N ALA A 58 1.80 2.15 1.80
CA ALA A 58 1.40 2.47 3.15
C ALA A 58 2.63 2.40 4.07
N GLY A 59 3.10 3.57 4.50
CA GLY A 59 4.17 3.72 5.46
C GLY A 59 3.61 4.18 6.80
N TYR A 60 3.99 3.49 7.88
CA TYR A 60 3.45 3.77 9.23
C TYR A 60 4.49 4.41 10.14
N ASN A 61 5.77 4.18 9.85
CA ASN A 61 6.86 4.64 10.71
C ASN A 61 7.41 6.00 10.25
N PRO A 62 7.80 6.86 11.19
CA PRO A 62 8.42 8.13 10.88
C PRO A 62 9.85 7.99 10.34
N PRO A 63 10.41 9.05 9.72
CA PRO A 63 11.73 9.00 9.11
C PRO A 63 12.89 8.72 10.09
N TRP A 64 12.71 8.94 11.39
CA TRP A 64 13.71 8.66 12.43
C TRP A 64 13.69 7.22 12.96
N THR A 65 12.72 6.37 12.57
CA THR A 65 12.74 4.94 12.95
C THR A 65 13.88 4.24 12.23
N LEU A 66 14.64 3.38 12.93
CA LEU A 66 15.71 2.59 12.32
C LEU A 66 15.16 1.75 11.16
N PRO A 67 15.84 1.67 9.99
CA PRO A 67 15.26 1.07 8.78
C PRO A 67 14.74 -0.36 8.96
N PHE A 68 15.47 -1.20 9.70
CA PHE A 68 15.08 -2.59 9.96
C PHE A 68 13.89 -2.75 10.91
N LEU A 69 13.51 -1.68 11.62
CA LEU A 69 12.31 -1.63 12.48
C LEU A 69 11.10 -1.00 11.78
N ARG A 70 11.25 -0.51 10.53
CA ARG A 70 10.14 0.08 9.79
C ARG A 70 9.21 -1.01 9.25
N ARG A 71 7.92 -0.71 9.30
CA ARG A 71 6.83 -1.41 8.62
C ARG A 71 6.43 -0.59 7.41
N ASN A 72 6.75 -1.13 6.24
CA ASN A 72 6.29 -0.63 4.95
C ASN A 72 5.35 -1.67 4.34
N GLU A 73 4.32 -1.20 3.65
CA GLU A 73 3.36 -2.06 2.96
C GLU A 73 3.10 -1.58 1.55
N ILE A 74 2.84 -2.53 0.65
CA ILE A 74 2.28 -2.29 -0.68
C ILE A 74 0.93 -2.98 -0.76
N HIS A 75 -0.07 -2.23 -1.20
CA HIS A 75 -1.47 -2.63 -1.28
C HIS A 75 -1.90 -2.72 -2.75
N ILE A 76 -2.48 -3.84 -3.15
CA ILE A 76 -3.12 -4.02 -4.47
C ILE A 76 -4.55 -4.49 -4.24
N GLU A 77 -5.53 -3.76 -4.78
CA GLU A 77 -6.93 -4.15 -4.73
C GLU A 77 -7.18 -5.37 -5.63
N ARG A 78 -8.03 -6.30 -5.16
CA ARG A 78 -8.29 -7.57 -5.84
C ARG A 78 -9.76 -7.96 -5.83
N ILE A 79 -10.13 -8.82 -6.78
CA ILE A 79 -11.38 -9.61 -6.77
C ILE A 79 -11.09 -11.09 -6.48
N GLU A 80 -12.12 -11.82 -6.05
CA GLU A 80 -12.13 -13.28 -5.96
C GLU A 80 -12.47 -13.92 -7.29
#